data_AF-A0A534TVB5-F1
#
_entry.id   AF-A0A534TVB5-F1
#
_cell.length_a   1.000
_cell.length_b   1.000
_cell.length_c   1.000
_cell.angle_alpha   90.00
_cell.angle_beta   90.00
_cell.angle_gamma   90.00
#
_symmetry.space_group_name_H-M   'P 1'
#
loop_
_entity.id
_entity.type
_entity.pdbx_description
1 polymer ?
#
loop_
_entity_poly.entity_id
_entity_poly.type
_entity_poly.pdbx_seq_one_letter_code
_entity_poly.pdbx_strand_id
1 'polypeptide(L)'
;MSRVLRVLAAVLLVVGVFTSVVATRAVLNDEDYYRKAAALERHADNVLFEAEYNMALSRHAATVAAAVVCGAGGIVGGAMLFALASISARIRRLEERAAR
;
A
#
# COMPACT_ATOMS: atom_id res chain seq x y z
N MET A 1 18.40 -12.77 -15.96
CA MET A 1 18.17 -11.39 -15.47
C MET A 1 16.76 -10.87 -15.77
N SER A 2 16.37 -10.67 -17.03
CA SER A 2 15.07 -10.03 -17.38
C SER A 2 13.82 -10.77 -16.87
N ARG A 3 13.82 -12.11 -16.89
CA ARG A 3 12.69 -12.91 -16.37
C ARG A 3 12.51 -12.75 -14.86
N VAL A 4 13.60 -12.69 -14.10
CA VAL A 4 13.58 -12.49 -12.64
C VAL A 4 13.03 -11.10 -12.29
N LEU A 5 13.48 -10.04 -12.97
CA LEU A 5 12.94 -8.69 -12.74
C LEU A 5 11.43 -8.59 -13.03
N ARG A 6 10.93 -9.26 -14.10
CA ARG A 6 9.49 -9.29 -14.39
C ARG A 6 8.70 -10.02 -13.31
N VAL A 7 9.21 -11.14 -12.82
CA VAL A 7 8.55 -11.89 -11.74
C VAL A 7 8.53 -11.05 -10.46
N LEU A 8 9.65 -10.43 -10.09
CA LEU A 8 9.69 -9.53 -8.94
C LEU A 8 8.76 -8.33 -9.09
N ALA A 9 8.69 -7.73 -10.29
CA ALA A 9 7.77 -6.64 -10.58
C ALA A 9 6.30 -7.06 -10.38
N ALA A 10 5.93 -8.23 -10.92
CA ALA A 10 4.60 -8.78 -10.77
C ALA A 10 4.27 -9.12 -9.31
N VAL A 11 5.20 -9.74 -8.58
CA VAL A 11 5.04 -10.07 -7.16
C VAL A 11 4.85 -8.79 -6.34
N LEU A 12 5.70 -7.77 -6.55
CA LEU A 12 5.61 -6.52 -5.81
C LEU A 12 4.29 -5.80 -6.07
N LEU A 13 3.84 -5.77 -7.33
CA LEU A 13 2.56 -5.17 -7.70
C LEU A 13 1.39 -5.93 -7.06
N VAL A 14 1.37 -7.26 -7.17
CA VAL A 14 0.29 -8.09 -6.62
C VAL A 14 0.25 -7.98 -5.09
N VAL A 15 1.39 -8.10 -4.41
CA VAL A 15 1.47 -8.01 -2.95
C VAL A 15 1.10 -6.61 -2.46
N GLY A 16 1.59 -5.56 -3.11
CA GLY A 16 1.26 -4.19 -2.72
C GLY A 16 -0.21 -3.85 -2.91
N VAL A 17 -0.81 -4.25 -4.03
CA VAL A 17 -2.26 -4.09 -4.26
C VAL A 17 -3.07 -4.94 -3.29
N PHE A 18 -2.69 -6.19 -3.06
CA PHE A 18 -3.40 -7.09 -2.16
C PHE A 18 -3.38 -6.57 -0.71
N THR A 19 -2.21 -6.17 -0.21
CA THR A 19 -2.07 -5.58 1.13
C THR A 19 -2.83 -4.27 1.25
N SER A 20 -2.81 -3.43 0.22
CA SER A 20 -3.63 -2.21 0.16
C SER A 20 -5.13 -2.51 0.30
N VAL A 21 -5.66 -3.47 -0.48
CA VAL A 21 -7.07 -3.88 -0.41
C VAL A 21 -7.43 -4.43 0.97
N VAL A 22 -6.57 -5.26 1.57
CA VAL A 22 -6.79 -5.79 2.92
C VAL A 22 -6.82 -4.66 3.96
N ALA A 23 -5.88 -3.72 3.89
CA ALA A 23 -5.83 -2.57 4.79
C ALA A 23 -7.04 -1.65 4.61
N THR A 24 -7.46 -1.37 3.37
CA THR A 24 -8.68 -0.60 3.10
C THR A 24 -9.92 -1.29 3.68
N ARG A 25 -10.03 -2.62 3.57
CA ARG A 25 -11.12 -3.36 4.21
C ARG A 25 -11.08 -3.27 5.73
N ALA A 26 -9.89 -3.31 6.33
CA ALA A 26 -9.73 -3.16 7.78
C ALA A 26 -10.17 -1.75 8.24
N VAL A 27 -9.79 -0.70 7.50
CA VAL A 27 -10.22 0.69 7.74
C VAL A 27 -11.74 0.80 7.68
N LEU A 28 -12.38 0.28 6.62
CA LEU A 28 -13.82 0.42 6.44
C LEU A 28 -14.65 -0.34 7.49
N ASN A 29 -14.08 -1.37 8.12
CA ASN A 29 -14.77 -2.18 9.13
C ASN A 29 -14.25 -1.90 10.56
N ASP A 30 -13.61 -0.75 10.80
CA ASP A 30 -13.08 -0.39 12.11
C ASP A 30 -14.19 0.10 13.06
N GLU A 31 -15.01 -0.83 13.53
CA GLU A 31 -16.14 -0.54 14.42
C GLU A 31 -15.71 0.10 15.75
N ASP A 32 -14.51 -0.20 16.26
CA ASP A 32 -14.00 0.38 17.51
C ASP A 32 -13.75 1.89 17.36
N TYR A 33 -13.13 2.30 16.24
CA TYR A 33 -12.95 3.70 15.90
C TYR A 33 -14.29 4.44 15.81
N TYR A 34 -15.25 3.91 15.03
CA TYR A 34 -16.54 4.56 14.84
C TYR A 34 -17.36 4.63 16.14
N ARG A 35 -17.27 3.60 16.99
CA ARG A 35 -17.94 3.58 18.29
C ARG A 35 -17.40 4.66 19.23
N LYS A 36 -16.07 4.80 19.30
CA LYS A 36 -15.41 5.81 20.14
C LYS A 36 -15.64 7.23 19.62
N ALA A 37 -15.65 7.41 18.30
CA ALA A 37 -16.04 8.68 17.68
C ALA A 37 -17.48 9.08 18.07
N ALA A 38 -18.43 8.14 17.97
CA ALA A 38 -19.83 8.39 18.34
C ALA A 38 -20.04 8.59 19.84
N ALA A 39 -19.16 8.06 20.70
CA ALA A 39 -19.19 8.30 22.14
C ALA A 39 -18.69 9.70 22.49
N LEU A 40 -17.60 10.14 21.85
CA LEU A 40 -17.10 11.50 21.98
C LEU A 40 -18.11 12.53 21.48
N GLU A 41 -18.77 12.28 20.36
CA GLU A 41 -19.80 13.18 19.82
C GLU A 41 -20.97 13.41 20.80
N ARG A 42 -21.37 12.35 21.53
CA ARG A 42 -22.43 12.43 22.55
C ARG A 42 -21.98 13.08 23.87
N HIS A 43 -20.67 13.08 24.14
CA HIS A 43 -20.09 13.53 25.40
C HIS A 43 -18.81 14.35 25.16
N ALA A 44 -18.92 15.40 24.36
CA ALA A 44 -17.79 16.18 23.86
C ALA A 44 -16.93 16.82 24.97
N ASP A 45 -17.52 17.15 26.12
CA ASP A 45 -16.80 17.75 27.25
C ASP A 45 -16.04 16.74 28.14
N ASN A 46 -16.18 15.44 27.86
CA ASN A 46 -15.56 14.41 28.70
C ASN A 46 -14.18 13.99 28.16
N VAL A 47 -13.15 14.44 28.87
CA VAL A 47 -11.72 14.18 28.59
C VAL A 47 -11.38 12.69 28.46
N LEU A 48 -12.11 11.79 29.14
CA LEU A 48 -11.88 10.35 29.02
C LEU A 48 -12.23 9.84 27.61
N PHE A 49 -13.39 10.24 27.07
CA PHE A 49 -13.80 9.86 25.73
C PHE A 49 -12.90 10.48 24.65
N GLU A 50 -12.38 11.68 24.91
CA GLU A 50 -11.41 12.34 24.03
C GLU A 50 -10.10 11.53 23.96
N ALA A 51 -9.59 11.07 25.10
CA ALA A 51 -8.38 10.24 25.15
C ALA A 51 -8.57 8.89 24.45
N GLU A 52 -9.70 8.21 24.69
CA GLU A 52 -10.04 6.94 24.04
C GLU A 52 -10.18 7.08 22.52
N TYR A 53 -10.82 8.16 22.06
CA TYR A 53 -10.93 8.49 20.65
C TYR A 53 -9.56 8.75 20.02
N ASN A 54 -8.71 9.56 20.65
CA ASN A 54 -7.38 9.88 20.12
C ASN A 54 -6.49 8.63 19.95
N MET A 55 -6.56 7.69 20.90
CA MET A 55 -5.87 6.41 20.76
C MET A 55 -6.41 5.61 19.57
N ALA A 56 -7.73 5.50 19.41
CA ALA A 56 -8.34 4.80 18.29
C ALA A 56 -8.03 5.47 16.94
N LEU A 57 -8.08 6.80 16.89
CA LEU A 57 -7.75 7.61 15.71
C LEU A 57 -6.31 7.35 15.25
N SER A 58 -5.34 7.28 16.18
CA SER A 58 -3.94 7.04 15.83
C SER A 58 -3.75 5.67 15.15
N ARG A 59 -4.42 4.64 15.65
CA ARG A 59 -4.39 3.29 15.08
C ARG A 59 -5.09 3.26 13.72
N HIS A 60 -6.26 3.88 13.62
CA HIS A 60 -7.02 3.97 12.38
C HIS A 60 -6.22 4.70 11.30
N ALA A 61 -5.64 5.85 11.62
CA ALA A 61 -4.78 6.63 10.74
C ALA A 61 -3.56 5.83 10.26
N ALA A 62 -2.93 5.03 11.13
CA ALA A 62 -1.83 4.15 10.75
C ALA A 62 -2.29 3.09 9.72
N THR A 63 -3.48 2.51 9.88
CA THR A 63 -4.03 1.56 8.90
C THR A 63 -4.41 2.22 7.57
N VAL A 64 -4.92 3.45 7.60
CA VAL A 64 -5.16 4.26 6.39
C VAL A 64 -3.85 4.55 5.66
N ALA A 65 -2.82 5.00 6.39
CA ALA A 65 -1.50 5.24 5.82
C ALA A 65 -0.92 3.96 5.20
N ALA A 66 -1.04 2.81 5.86
CA ALA A 66 -0.62 1.53 5.30
C ALA A 66 -1.36 1.20 4.00
N ALA A 67 -2.68 1.41 3.94
CA ALA A 67 -3.46 1.16 2.73
C ALA A 67 -2.96 2.00 1.54
N VAL A 68 -2.69 3.29 1.76
CA VAL A 68 -2.22 4.21 0.73
C VAL A 68 -0.78 3.89 0.31
N VAL A 69 0.13 3.73 1.28
CA VAL A 69 1.57 3.53 1.01
C VAL A 69 1.82 2.18 0.34
N CYS A 70 1.19 1.10 0.80
CA CYS A 70 1.35 -0.22 0.19
C CYS A 70 0.78 -0.25 -1.24
N GLY A 71 -0.37 0.38 -1.47
CA GLY A 71 -0.98 0.46 -2.79
C GLY A 71 -0.12 1.27 -3.76
N ALA A 72 0.21 2.51 -3.38
CA ALA A 72 1.05 3.38 -4.20
C ALA A 72 2.45 2.79 -4.41
N GLY A 73 3.09 2.28 -3.35
CA GLY A 73 4.41 1.67 -3.40
C GLY A 73 4.45 0.41 -4.26
N GLY A 74 3.43 -0.44 -4.17
CA GLY A 74 3.30 -1.63 -5.01
C GLY A 74 3.16 -1.30 -6.49
N ILE A 75 2.32 -0.32 -6.83
CA ILE A 75 2.09 0.12 -8.20
C ILE A 75 3.35 0.78 -8.77
N VAL A 76 3.91 1.77 -8.07
CA VAL A 76 5.08 2.53 -8.53
C VAL A 76 6.31 1.63 -8.61
N GLY A 77 6.60 0.87 -7.56
CA GLY A 77 7.72 -0.06 -7.52
C GLY A 77 7.59 -1.17 -8.56
N GLY A 78 6.40 -1.73 -8.72
CA GLY A 78 6.11 -2.75 -9.73
C GLY A 78 6.33 -2.23 -11.15
N ALA A 79 5.80 -1.04 -11.46
CA ALA A 79 5.97 -0.39 -12.76
C ALA A 79 7.43 -0.08 -13.07
N MET A 80 8.19 0.42 -12.10
CA MET A 80 9.63 0.72 -12.21
C MET A 80 10.43 -0.53 -12.57
N LEU A 81 10.19 -1.65 -11.86
CA LEU A 81 10.88 -2.93 -12.13
C LEU A 81 10.49 -3.49 -13.51
N PHE A 82 9.23 -3.32 -13.92
CA PHE A 82 8.78 -3.72 -15.25
C PHE A 82 9.47 -2.92 -16.36
N ALA A 83 9.61 -1.60 -16.17
CA ALA A 83 10.32 -0.72 -17.08
C ALA A 83 11.79 -1.13 -17.21
N LEU A 84 12.49 -1.36 -16.09
CA LEU A 84 13.87 -1.84 -16.09
C LEU A 84 14.01 -3.18 -16.83
N ALA A 85 13.11 -4.14 -16.55
CA ALA A 85 13.12 -5.43 -17.24
C ALA A 85 12.94 -5.30 -18.75
N SER A 86 12.12 -4.34 -19.20
CA SER A 86 11.89 -4.05 -20.62
C SER A 86 13.12 -3.45 -21.30
N ILE A 87 13.80 -2.51 -20.63
CA ILE A 87 15.00 -1.84 -21.13
C ILE A 87 16.16 -2.84 -21.23
N SER A 88 16.41 -3.64 -20.19
CA SER A 88 17.48 -4.66 -20.23
C SER A 88 17.24 -5.69 -21.33
N ALA A 89 15.99 -6.09 -21.57
CA ALA A 89 15.65 -7.00 -22.65
C ALA A 89 15.82 -6.35 -24.04
N ARG A 90 15.64 -5.03 -24.16
CA ARG A 90 15.88 -4.29 -25.40
C ARG A 90 17.38 -4.18 -25.69
N ILE A 91 18.19 -3.82 -24.69
CA ILE A 91 19.66 -3.70 -24.84
C ILE A 91 20.26 -5.02 -25.29
N ARG A 92 19.93 -6.14 -24.63
CA ARG A 92 20.46 -7.47 -25.00
C ARG A 92 20.17 -7.83 -26.46
N ARG A 93 18.97 -7.49 -26.95
CA ARG A 93 18.60 -7.75 -28.37
C ARG A 93 19.36 -6.88 -29.36
N LEU A 94 19.82 -5.70 -28.96
CA LEU A 94 20.64 -4.83 -29.80
C LEU A 94 22.08 -5.36 -29.85
N GLU A 95 22.63 -5.81 -28.72
CA GLU A 95 23.95 -6.46 -28.66
C GLU A 95 24.00 -7.72 -29.54
N GLU A 96 22.98 -8.58 -29.47
CA GLU A 96 22.87 -9.79 -30.32
C GLU A 96 22.74 -9.49 -31.82
N ARG A 97 22.33 -8.27 -32.19
CA ARG A 97 22.25 -7.82 -33.59
C ARG A 97 23.55 -7.17 -34.06
N ALA A 98 24.26 -6.47 -33.17
CA ALA A 98 25.55 -5.86 -33.48
C ALA A 98 26.68 -6.89 -33.55
N ALA A 99 26.51 -8.05 -32.91
CA ALA A 99 27.47 -9.16 -32.94
C ALA A 99 27.30 -10.11 -34.16
N ARG A 100 26.32 -9.86 -35.03
CA ARG A 100 26.13 -10.56 -36.31
C ARG A 100 26.55 -9.66 -37.46
#